data_AF-W7WQA9-F1
#
_entry.id   AF-W7WQA9-F1
#
_cell.length_a   1.000
_cell.length_b   1.000
_cell.length_c   1.000
_cell.angle_alpha   90.00
_cell.angle_beta   90.00
_cell.angle_gamma   90.00
#
_symmetry.space_group_name_H-M   'P 1'
#
loop_
_entity.id
_entity.type
_entity.pdbx_description
1 polymer ?
#
loop_
_entity_poly.entity_id
_entity_poly.type
_entity_poly.pdbx_seq_one_letter_code
_entity_poly.pdbx_strand_id
1 'polypeptide(L)'
;MGGLGSVVEPRLNLNLTNGTEDRVSSKLPALQAYQLSLGAPAAPAGSFDVAAAARGKLVFEGVGTCATCHSGPLFTDANTRLHPASDSMAEPEAPSYASRSATKQYRTSPLKGLWQHAPYFHDGSAATLSDVVRTYDRKRGLGLTEQQVGDLSEYLKSL
;
A
#
# COMPACT_ATOMS: atom_id res chain seq x y z
N MET A 1 -20.41 16.98 -7.27
CA MET A 1 -19.23 17.33 -6.45
C MET A 1 -18.54 18.51 -7.13
N GLY A 2 -18.42 19.65 -6.45
CA GLY A 2 -17.86 20.88 -7.03
C GLY A 2 -17.17 21.71 -5.94
N GLY A 3 -15.97 21.30 -5.54
CA GLY A 3 -15.17 22.05 -4.57
C GLY A 3 -14.78 23.40 -5.15
N LEU A 4 -14.88 24.47 -4.34
CA LEU A 4 -14.45 25.82 -4.71
C LEU A 4 -13.01 26.03 -4.22
N GLY A 5 -12.10 26.38 -5.12
CA GLY A 5 -10.66 26.50 -4.84
C GLY A 5 -9.79 26.33 -6.09
N SER A 6 -8.48 26.28 -5.87
CA SER A 6 -7.48 26.20 -6.94
C SER A 6 -6.55 25.00 -6.77
N VAL A 7 -6.13 24.40 -7.89
CA VAL A 7 -5.11 23.34 -7.93
C VAL A 7 -4.12 23.63 -9.06
N VAL A 8 -2.83 23.52 -8.75
CA VAL A 8 -1.75 23.67 -9.72
C VAL A 8 -0.84 22.45 -9.62
N GLU A 9 -0.70 21.71 -10.72
CA GLU A 9 0.19 20.55 -10.84
C GLU A 9 0.95 20.66 -12.18
N PRO A 10 2.14 21.29 -12.17
CA PRO A 10 2.91 21.53 -13.40
C PRO A 10 3.29 20.27 -14.15
N ARG A 11 3.52 19.14 -13.44
CA ARG A 11 3.89 17.86 -14.08
C ARG A 11 2.79 17.29 -14.97
N LEU A 12 1.55 17.74 -14.75
CA LEU A 12 0.38 17.35 -15.52
C LEU A 12 -0.13 18.50 -16.42
N ASN A 13 0.58 19.62 -16.50
CA ASN A 13 0.11 20.86 -17.13
C ASN A 13 -1.28 21.29 -16.60
N LEU A 14 -1.53 21.09 -15.30
CA LEU A 14 -2.80 21.37 -14.66
C LEU A 14 -2.74 22.71 -13.92
N ASN A 15 -3.62 23.64 -14.27
CA ASN A 15 -3.87 24.86 -13.51
C ASN A 15 -5.37 25.16 -13.57
N LEU A 16 -6.08 24.82 -12.50
CA LEU A 16 -7.54 24.93 -12.43
C LEU A 16 -7.93 25.80 -11.24
N THR A 17 -8.89 26.69 -11.46
CA THR A 17 -9.59 27.43 -10.41
C THR A 17 -11.08 27.26 -10.64
N ASN A 18 -11.80 26.84 -9.59
CA ASN A 18 -13.25 26.69 -9.64
C ASN A 18 -13.90 27.65 -8.64
N GLY A 19 -14.68 28.60 -9.17
CA GLY A 19 -15.32 29.66 -8.38
C GLY A 19 -14.40 30.84 -8.04
N THR A 20 -14.93 31.78 -7.26
CA THR A 20 -14.24 33.01 -6.83
C THR A 20 -13.82 32.98 -5.36
N GLU A 21 -14.23 31.95 -4.61
CA GLU A 21 -13.94 31.77 -3.19
C GLU A 21 -13.12 30.50 -2.99
N ASP A 22 -11.98 30.59 -2.31
CA ASP A 22 -11.18 29.42 -1.95
C ASP A 22 -11.63 28.82 -0.63
N ARG A 23 -12.34 27.69 -0.70
CA ARG A 23 -12.84 26.95 0.47
C ARG A 23 -11.95 25.77 0.89
N VAL A 24 -10.83 25.55 0.20
CA VAL A 24 -9.98 24.36 0.36
C VAL A 24 -8.65 24.71 1.01
N SER A 25 -7.90 25.68 0.49
CA SER A 25 -6.48 25.85 0.83
C SER A 25 -6.23 26.07 2.32
N SER A 26 -7.07 26.89 2.98
CA SER A 26 -6.94 27.16 4.42
C SER A 26 -7.19 25.93 5.31
N LYS A 27 -7.86 24.89 4.79
CA LYS A 27 -8.16 23.65 5.52
C LYS A 27 -7.06 22.60 5.36
N LEU A 28 -6.26 22.67 4.30
CA LEU A 28 -5.25 21.65 3.98
C LEU A 28 -4.22 21.44 5.11
N PRO A 29 -3.66 22.48 5.77
CA PRO A 29 -2.70 22.25 6.85
C PRO A 29 -3.29 21.50 8.04
N ALA A 30 -4.52 21.84 8.45
CA ALA A 30 -5.20 21.17 9.56
C ALA A 30 -5.58 19.72 9.22
N LEU A 31 -6.05 19.48 7.99
CA LEU A 31 -6.35 18.13 7.50
C LEU A 31 -5.08 17.27 7.41
N GLN A 32 -3.98 17.83 6.92
CA GLN A 32 -2.68 17.14 6.89
C GLN A 32 -2.21 16.80 8.31
N ALA A 33 -2.25 17.77 9.23
CA ALA A 33 -1.87 17.53 10.63
C ALA A 33 -2.75 16.43 11.28
N TYR A 34 -4.06 16.45 11.02
CA TYR A 34 -4.96 15.40 11.47
C TYR A 34 -4.58 14.04 10.89
N GLN A 35 -4.37 13.92 9.57
CA GLN A 35 -3.97 12.67 8.91
C GLN A 35 -2.64 12.12 9.46
N LEU A 36 -1.65 12.99 9.69
CA LEU A 36 -0.36 12.59 10.26
C LEU A 36 -0.44 12.22 11.75
N SER A 37 -1.49 12.64 12.45
CA SER A 37 -1.73 12.25 13.85
C SER A 37 -2.38 10.86 14.00
N LEU A 38 -2.92 10.31 12.91
CA LEU A 38 -3.57 8.99 12.93
C LEU A 38 -2.51 7.88 12.96
N GLY A 39 -2.41 7.21 14.11
CA GLY A 39 -1.62 5.99 14.25
C GLY A 39 -2.30 4.80 13.59
N ALA A 40 -1.50 3.89 13.05
CA ALA A 40 -2.01 2.60 12.58
C ALA A 40 -2.55 1.80 13.78
N PRO A 41 -3.75 1.21 13.66
CA PRO A 41 -4.36 0.43 14.72
C PRO A 41 -3.62 -0.90 14.93
N ALA A 42 -3.41 -1.28 16.19
CA ALA A 42 -2.85 -2.58 16.53
C ALA A 42 -3.83 -3.71 16.15
N ALA A 43 -3.29 -4.85 15.72
CA ALA A 43 -4.07 -6.06 15.49
C ALA A 43 -4.83 -6.46 16.77
N PRO A 44 -6.13 -6.83 16.69
CA PRO A 44 -6.89 -7.24 17.86
C PRO A 44 -6.27 -8.48 18.52
N ALA A 45 -6.33 -8.56 19.86
CA ALA A 45 -5.82 -9.72 20.57
C ALA A 45 -6.51 -11.01 20.09
N GLY A 46 -5.70 -12.02 19.74
CA GLY A 46 -6.20 -13.30 19.23
C GLY A 46 -6.64 -13.29 17.76
N SER A 47 -6.45 -12.20 17.01
CA SER A 47 -6.81 -12.15 15.58
C SER A 47 -5.80 -12.85 14.65
N PHE A 48 -4.66 -13.30 15.18
CA PHE A 48 -3.61 -13.99 14.46
C PHE A 48 -2.89 -15.01 15.35
N ASP A 49 -2.27 -16.02 14.74
CA ASP A 49 -1.40 -16.98 15.42
C ASP A 49 0.00 -16.38 15.60
N VAL A 50 0.39 -16.15 16.86
CA VAL A 50 1.67 -15.52 17.22
C VAL A 50 2.87 -16.36 16.80
N ALA A 51 2.80 -17.68 16.92
CA ALA A 51 3.89 -18.58 16.54
C ALA A 51 4.04 -18.65 15.02
N ALA A 52 2.93 -18.68 14.29
CA ALA A 52 2.92 -18.59 12.84
C ALA A 52 3.44 -17.24 12.35
N ALA A 53 3.00 -16.13 12.96
CA ALA A 53 3.49 -14.79 12.64
C ALA A 53 5.00 -14.65 12.86
N ALA A 54 5.55 -15.24 13.92
CA ALA A 54 6.99 -15.26 14.15
C ALA A 54 7.76 -15.99 13.04
N ARG A 55 7.25 -17.13 12.54
CA ARG A 55 7.82 -17.82 11.38
C ARG A 55 7.63 -17.02 10.09
N GLY A 56 6.48 -16.39 9.92
CA GLY A 56 6.13 -15.56 8.78
C GLY A 56 7.04 -14.35 8.64
N LYS A 57 7.48 -13.76 9.75
CA LYS A 57 8.49 -12.70 9.75
C LYS A 57 9.80 -13.16 9.09
N LEU A 58 10.23 -14.39 9.36
CA LEU A 58 11.44 -14.96 8.75
C LEU A 58 11.26 -15.16 7.24
N VAL A 59 10.06 -15.55 6.79
CA VAL A 59 9.73 -15.61 5.37
C VAL A 59 9.75 -14.21 4.75
N PHE A 60 9.12 -13.23 5.39
CA PHE A 60 9.05 -11.84 4.94
C PHE A 60 10.44 -11.19 4.74
N GLU A 61 11.34 -11.42 5.70
CA GLU A 61 12.71 -10.87 5.69
C GLU A 61 13.68 -11.71 4.84
N GLY A 62 13.38 -13.00 4.64
CA GLY A 62 14.22 -13.96 3.91
C GLY A 62 13.68 -14.29 2.52
N VAL A 63 13.25 -15.54 2.34
CA VAL A 63 12.90 -16.11 1.02
C VAL A 63 11.73 -15.39 0.32
N GLY A 64 10.85 -14.74 1.08
CA GLY A 64 9.76 -13.93 0.54
C GLY A 64 10.23 -12.58 -0.04
N THR A 65 11.42 -12.11 0.35
CA THR A 65 12.05 -10.85 -0.09
C THR A 65 11.19 -9.59 0.10
N CYS A 66 10.11 -9.68 0.88
CA CYS A 66 9.09 -8.64 1.01
C CYS A 66 9.66 -7.35 1.62
N ALA A 67 10.61 -7.50 2.55
CA ALA A 67 11.29 -6.40 3.22
C ALA A 67 12.14 -5.52 2.27
N THR A 68 12.40 -5.95 1.03
CA THR A 68 13.16 -5.16 0.05
C THR A 68 12.45 -3.87 -0.36
N CYS A 69 11.11 -3.86 -0.38
CA CYS A 69 10.29 -2.68 -0.61
C CYS A 69 9.53 -2.28 0.67
N HIS A 70 9.02 -3.26 1.42
CA HIS A 70 8.28 -3.01 2.66
C HIS A 70 9.21 -2.90 3.87
N SER A 71 10.04 -1.85 3.88
CA SER A 71 11.11 -1.66 4.85
C SER A 71 10.82 -0.59 5.91
N GLY A 72 11.66 -0.58 6.94
CA GLY A 72 11.65 0.45 7.98
C GLY A 72 10.42 0.45 8.90
N PRO A 73 10.29 1.47 9.77
CA PRO A 73 9.27 1.50 10.82
C PRO A 73 7.81 1.57 10.32
N LEU A 74 7.60 1.89 9.04
CA LEU A 74 6.27 1.99 8.42
C LEU A 74 6.01 0.89 7.37
N PHE A 75 6.95 -0.04 7.19
CA PHE A 75 6.87 -1.13 6.20
C PHE A 75 6.64 -0.60 4.77
N THR A 76 7.37 0.45 4.39
CA THR A 76 7.34 1.06 3.07
C THR A 76 8.58 1.91 2.83
N ASP A 77 9.08 1.88 1.60
CA ASP A 77 10.12 2.76 1.08
C ASP A 77 9.56 3.95 0.28
N ALA A 78 8.25 4.19 0.33
CA ALA A 78 7.54 5.19 -0.49
C ALA A 78 8.06 6.64 -0.36
N ASN A 79 8.75 6.97 0.74
CA ASN A 79 9.37 8.28 0.95
C ASN A 79 10.75 8.41 0.29
N THR A 80 11.34 7.31 -0.17
CA THR A 80 12.67 7.26 -0.78
C THR A 80 12.65 6.79 -2.22
N ARG A 81 11.64 5.99 -2.61
CA ARG A 81 11.60 5.33 -3.92
C ARG A 81 10.17 5.16 -4.42
N LEU A 82 10.03 5.29 -5.73
CA LEU A 82 8.86 4.83 -6.49
C LEU A 82 9.26 3.67 -7.40
N HIS A 83 8.29 2.83 -7.74
CA HIS A 83 8.49 1.58 -8.47
C HIS A 83 7.79 1.61 -9.84
N PRO A 84 8.40 1.02 -10.89
CA PRO A 84 7.77 0.90 -12.21
C PRO A 84 6.46 0.10 -12.12
N ALA A 85 5.55 0.32 -13.08
CA ALA A 85 4.28 -0.41 -13.15
C ALA A 85 4.48 -1.94 -13.18
N SER A 86 5.56 -2.42 -13.80
CA SER A 86 5.92 -3.84 -13.84
C SER A 86 6.19 -4.48 -12.47
N ASP A 87 6.48 -3.68 -11.43
CA ASP A 87 6.65 -4.19 -10.08
C ASP A 87 5.31 -4.45 -9.37
N SER A 88 4.19 -3.96 -9.89
CA SER A 88 2.88 -4.09 -9.26
C SER A 88 2.28 -5.50 -9.47
N MET A 89 1.75 -6.04 -8.38
CA MET A 89 1.06 -7.33 -8.39
C MET A 89 -0.35 -7.26 -9.00
N ALA A 90 -0.89 -6.06 -9.23
CA ALA A 90 -2.19 -5.83 -9.87
C ALA A 90 -2.09 -5.46 -11.36
N GLU A 91 -0.88 -5.46 -11.96
CA GLU A 91 -0.69 -5.20 -13.40
C GLU A 91 -0.59 -6.52 -14.21
N PRO A 92 -0.89 -6.53 -15.52
CA PRO A 92 -1.29 -5.39 -16.35
C PRO A 92 -2.77 -5.01 -16.17
N GLU A 93 -3.03 -3.71 -16.03
CA GLU A 93 -4.34 -3.07 -16.19
C GLU A 93 -4.37 -2.21 -17.48
N ALA A 94 -5.55 -2.05 -18.08
CA ALA A 94 -5.71 -1.28 -19.31
C ALA A 94 -6.87 -0.26 -19.22
N PRO A 95 -6.60 1.05 -19.14
CA PRO A 95 -5.29 1.67 -18.94
C PRO A 95 -4.82 1.54 -17.48
N SER A 96 -3.52 1.25 -17.28
CA SER A 96 -2.89 1.16 -15.96
C SER A 96 -3.17 2.38 -15.10
N TYR A 97 -3.42 2.20 -13.79
CA TYR A 97 -3.59 3.31 -12.86
C TYR A 97 -2.36 4.24 -12.87
N ALA A 98 -1.15 3.68 -12.84
CA ALA A 98 0.10 4.44 -12.92
C ALA A 98 0.18 5.28 -14.21
N SER A 99 -0.35 4.79 -15.34
CA SER A 99 -0.33 5.54 -16.61
C SER A 99 -1.03 6.90 -16.54
N ARG A 100 -1.92 7.10 -15.55
CA ARG A 100 -2.64 8.36 -15.30
C ARG A 100 -1.93 9.28 -14.31
N SER A 101 -0.92 8.79 -13.58
CA SER A 101 -0.19 9.60 -12.61
C SER A 101 0.88 10.47 -13.29
N ALA A 102 1.39 11.47 -12.57
CA ALA A 102 2.49 12.31 -13.06
C ALA A 102 3.83 11.55 -13.14
N THR A 103 4.01 10.54 -12.29
CA THR A 103 5.26 9.78 -12.19
C THR A 103 5.27 8.51 -13.03
N LYS A 104 4.10 8.04 -13.49
CA LYS A 104 3.93 6.74 -14.18
C LYS A 104 4.41 5.53 -13.36
N GLN A 105 4.46 5.69 -12.04
CA GLN A 105 5.02 4.74 -11.08
C GLN A 105 4.10 4.55 -9.88
N TYR A 106 4.29 3.45 -9.16
CA TYR A 106 3.60 3.13 -7.92
C TYR A 106 4.49 3.38 -6.70
N ARG A 107 3.85 3.69 -5.57
CA ARG A 107 4.49 3.66 -4.27
C ARG A 107 4.28 2.30 -3.62
N THR A 108 5.21 1.86 -2.78
CA THR A 108 5.00 0.70 -1.93
C THR A 108 3.96 1.01 -0.86
N SER A 109 2.88 0.23 -0.75
CA SER A 109 1.86 0.45 0.29
C SER A 109 2.44 0.16 1.69
N PRO A 110 2.27 1.05 2.68
CA PRO A 110 2.63 0.73 4.07
C PRO A 110 1.79 -0.44 4.57
N LEU A 111 2.38 -1.31 5.38
CA LEU A 111 1.71 -2.54 5.86
C LEU A 111 1.18 -2.46 7.29
N LYS A 112 1.45 -1.37 8.03
CA LYS A 112 0.87 -1.23 9.39
C LYS A 112 -0.65 -1.10 9.34
N GLY A 113 -1.36 -1.90 10.11
CA GLY A 113 -2.82 -1.96 10.13
C GLY A 113 -3.44 -2.59 8.87
N LEU A 114 -2.65 -3.29 8.05
CA LEU A 114 -3.09 -3.86 6.76
C LEU A 114 -4.34 -4.74 6.90
N TRP A 115 -4.47 -5.45 8.02
CA TRP A 115 -5.55 -6.39 8.31
C TRP A 115 -6.96 -5.78 8.24
N GLN A 116 -7.11 -4.45 8.24
CA GLN A 116 -8.41 -3.77 8.20
C GLN A 116 -8.98 -3.56 6.78
N HIS A 117 -8.17 -3.75 5.73
CA HIS A 117 -8.48 -3.20 4.41
C HIS A 117 -8.48 -4.26 3.32
N ALA A 118 -9.29 -5.30 3.50
CA ALA A 118 -9.67 -6.18 2.40
C ALA A 118 -10.77 -5.52 1.54
N PRO A 119 -10.82 -5.79 0.21
CA PRO A 119 -9.83 -6.52 -0.56
C PRO A 119 -8.53 -5.71 -0.78
N TYR A 120 -7.45 -6.43 -1.12
CA TYR A 120 -6.10 -5.91 -1.25
C TYR A 120 -5.71 -5.59 -2.69
N PHE A 121 -4.57 -4.91 -2.83
CA PHE A 121 -4.10 -4.22 -4.04
C PHE A 121 -4.95 -3.01 -4.44
N HIS A 122 -4.44 -2.18 -5.36
CA HIS A 122 -5.13 -0.96 -5.76
C HIS A 122 -6.38 -1.21 -6.61
N ASP A 123 -6.50 -2.41 -7.18
CA ASP A 123 -7.61 -2.88 -8.00
C ASP A 123 -8.59 -3.79 -7.22
N GLY A 124 -8.25 -4.15 -5.98
CA GLY A 124 -9.05 -5.06 -5.15
C GLY A 124 -9.01 -6.52 -5.60
N SER A 125 -8.04 -6.94 -6.42
CA SER A 125 -8.00 -8.28 -7.01
C SER A 125 -7.70 -9.42 -6.03
N ALA A 126 -7.17 -9.13 -4.83
CA ALA A 126 -6.89 -10.12 -3.80
C ALA A 126 -7.87 -10.01 -2.64
N ALA A 127 -8.71 -11.03 -2.43
CA ALA A 127 -9.71 -11.02 -1.36
C ALA A 127 -9.09 -11.22 0.03
N THR A 128 -8.00 -12.01 0.13
CA THR A 128 -7.35 -12.38 1.39
C THR A 128 -5.85 -12.10 1.37
N LEU A 129 -5.22 -12.07 2.55
CA LEU A 129 -3.75 -11.95 2.66
C LEU A 129 -3.03 -13.16 2.05
N SER A 130 -3.64 -14.35 2.11
CA SER A 130 -3.10 -15.52 1.43
C SER A 130 -3.13 -15.34 -0.09
N ASP A 131 -4.16 -14.70 -0.65
CA ASP A 131 -4.20 -14.37 -2.09
C ASP A 131 -3.13 -13.34 -2.47
N VAL A 132 -2.84 -12.38 -1.58
CA VAL A 132 -1.73 -11.43 -1.74
C VAL A 132 -0.40 -12.20 -1.82
N VAL A 133 -0.11 -13.04 -0.84
CA VAL A 133 1.14 -13.79 -0.77
C VAL A 133 1.30 -14.71 -1.98
N ARG A 134 0.25 -15.45 -2.37
CA ARG A 134 0.27 -16.32 -3.56
C ARG A 134 0.47 -15.55 -4.85
N THR A 135 -0.08 -14.34 -4.95
CA THR A 135 0.13 -13.49 -6.13
C THR A 135 1.59 -13.08 -6.25
N TYR A 136 2.22 -12.68 -5.15
CA TYR A 136 3.66 -12.39 -5.10
C TYR A 136 4.49 -13.64 -5.41
N ASP A 137 4.21 -14.77 -4.78
CA ASP A 137 4.91 -16.03 -5.00
C ASP A 137 4.90 -16.44 -6.48
N ARG A 138 3.72 -16.42 -7.11
CA ARG A 138 3.58 -16.72 -8.55
C ARG A 138 4.33 -15.74 -9.44
N LYS A 139 4.19 -14.43 -9.21
CA LYS A 139 4.77 -13.40 -10.11
C LYS A 139 6.27 -13.23 -9.95
N ARG A 140 6.80 -13.46 -8.74
CA ARG A 140 8.23 -13.34 -8.43
C ARG A 140 8.96 -14.69 -8.46
N GLY A 141 8.23 -15.81 -8.54
CA GLY A 141 8.80 -17.16 -8.57
C GLY A 141 9.50 -17.53 -7.25
N LEU A 142 8.88 -17.22 -6.11
CA LEU A 142 9.52 -17.37 -4.80
C LEU A 142 9.59 -18.83 -4.33
N GLY A 143 8.67 -19.67 -4.79
CA GLY A 143 8.63 -21.10 -4.45
C GLY A 143 8.20 -21.36 -3.01
N LEU A 144 7.28 -20.52 -2.47
CA LEU A 144 6.83 -20.64 -1.10
C LEU A 144 5.99 -21.92 -0.90
N THR A 145 6.23 -22.61 0.21
CA THR A 145 5.38 -23.73 0.63
C THR A 145 4.05 -23.22 1.18
N GLU A 146 3.03 -24.09 1.22
CA GLU A 146 1.74 -23.78 1.84
C GLU A 146 1.86 -23.29 3.29
N GLN A 147 2.80 -23.87 4.05
CA GLN A 147 3.09 -23.42 5.41
C GLN A 147 3.70 -22.03 5.44
N GLN A 148 4.63 -21.70 4.53
CA GLN A 148 5.19 -20.36 4.44
C GLN A 148 4.16 -19.32 4.01
N VAL A 149 3.23 -19.68 3.12
CA VAL A 149 2.10 -18.81 2.77
C VAL A 149 1.22 -18.53 3.99
N GLY A 150 0.85 -19.57 4.74
CA GLY A 150 0.07 -19.43 5.98
C GLY A 150 0.78 -18.59 7.04
N ASP A 151 2.04 -18.90 7.33
CA ASP A 151 2.85 -18.19 8.31
C ASP A 151 3.03 -16.71 7.92
N LEU A 152 3.32 -16.42 6.64
CA LEU A 152 3.44 -15.05 6.15
C LEU A 152 2.12 -14.29 6.22
N SER A 153 0.99 -14.92 5.94
CA SER A 153 -0.33 -14.32 6.14
C SER A 153 -0.58 -13.95 7.60
N GLU A 154 -0.21 -14.81 8.55
CA GLU A 154 -0.33 -14.50 9.99
C GLU A 154 0.60 -13.36 10.41
N TYR A 155 1.80 -13.29 9.84
CA TYR A 155 2.69 -12.14 10.06
C TYR A 155 2.07 -10.84 9.54
N LEU A 156 1.52 -10.84 8.32
CA LEU A 156 0.85 -9.67 7.75
C LEU A 156 -0.39 -9.23 8.56
N LYS A 157 -1.11 -10.15 9.20
CA LYS A 157 -2.20 -9.81 10.13
C LYS A 157 -1.71 -9.11 11.40
N SER A 158 -0.48 -9.38 11.82
CA SER A 158 0.09 -8.83 13.05
C SER A 158 0.60 -7.39 12.91
N LEU A 159 0.73 -6.87 11.69
CA LEU A 159 1.24 -5.53 11.36
C LEU A 159 0.15 -4.47 11.43
#